data_AF-A0A941CMG0-F1
#
_entry.id   AF-A0A941CMG0-F1
#
_cell.length_a   1.000
_cell.length_b   1.000
_cell.length_c   1.000
_cell.angle_alpha   90.00
_cell.angle_beta   90.00
_cell.angle_gamma   90.00
#
_symmetry.space_group_name_H-M   'P 1'
#
loop_
_entity.id
_entity.type
_entity.pdbx_description
1 polymer ?
#
loop_
_entity_poly.entity_id
_entity_poly.type
_entity_poly.pdbx_seq_one_letter_code
_entity_poly.pdbx_strand_id
1 'polypeptide(L)'
;MRNKLLILLTLISLNSCQMNWYGDIDLGSDFYYMVEPAFNSIVIPVNPDEPYKSNITIIKDIETLGFNKNYILATSKSNDEKKYWRIDKKAESKELGYKENSIMELSNVSEIDSTEFTRMKTVENIKLKTKSEYRKELNYE
;
A
#
# COMPACT_ATOMS: atom_id res chain seq x y z
N MET A 1 -23.20 45.85 1.03
CA MET A 1 -22.15 44.93 1.54
C MET A 1 -22.62 43.49 1.76
N ARG A 2 -23.80 43.07 1.26
CA ARG A 2 -24.38 41.74 1.54
C ARG A 2 -23.94 40.63 0.56
N ASN A 3 -23.47 41.00 -0.64
CA ASN A 3 -23.09 40.04 -1.70
C ASN A 3 -21.64 39.59 -1.66
N LYS A 4 -20.75 40.27 -0.92
CA LYS A 4 -19.33 39.86 -0.79
C LYS A 4 -19.12 38.79 0.30
N LEU A 5 -20.05 38.69 1.26
CA LEU A 5 -19.98 37.72 2.36
C LEU A 5 -20.34 36.29 1.89
N LEU A 6 -21.24 36.16 0.91
CA LEU A 6 -21.64 34.86 0.33
C LEU A 6 -20.53 34.18 -0.49
N ILE A 7 -19.65 34.95 -1.11
CA ILE A 7 -18.52 34.42 -1.90
C ILE A 7 -17.43 33.87 -0.97
N LEU A 8 -17.28 34.41 0.24
CA LEU A 8 -16.29 33.93 1.20
C LEU A 8 -16.73 32.62 1.89
N LEU A 9 -18.04 32.41 2.08
CA LEU A 9 -18.61 31.19 2.67
C LEU A 9 -18.60 29.99 1.73
N THR A 10 -18.57 30.21 0.41
CA THR A 10 -18.48 29.13 -0.61
C THR A 10 -17.06 28.63 -0.84
N LEU A 11 -16.03 29.39 -0.45
CA LEU A 11 -14.63 28.99 -0.56
C LEU A 11 -14.15 28.08 0.60
N ILE A 12 -14.88 28.04 1.71
CA ILE A 12 -14.49 27.25 2.89
C ILE A 12 -14.98 25.79 2.79
N SER A 13 -15.96 25.50 1.93
CA SER A 13 -16.53 24.15 1.79
C SER A 13 -15.77 23.21 0.82
N LEU A 14 -14.70 23.66 0.17
CA LEU A 14 -13.91 22.83 -0.76
C LEU A 14 -12.74 22.10 -0.11
N ASN A 15 -12.49 22.32 1.19
CA ASN A 15 -11.67 21.43 2.00
C ASN A 15 -12.56 20.37 2.65
N SER A 16 -13.49 19.77 1.91
CA SER A 16 -13.96 18.44 2.28
C SER A 16 -12.71 17.56 2.24
N CYS A 17 -12.14 17.25 3.41
CA CYS A 17 -11.27 16.10 3.58
C CYS A 17 -11.98 14.93 2.89
N GLN A 18 -11.58 14.63 1.66
CA GLN A 18 -11.77 13.30 1.13
C GLN A 18 -10.92 12.46 2.06
N MET A 19 -11.54 11.92 3.10
CA MET A 19 -10.99 10.77 3.79
C MET A 19 -10.76 9.77 2.66
N ASN A 20 -9.49 9.61 2.27
CA ASN A 20 -9.05 8.67 1.26
C ASN A 20 -9.34 7.30 1.82
N TRP A 21 -10.60 6.93 1.73
CA TRP A 21 -11.07 5.65 2.10
C TRP A 21 -11.07 4.87 0.82
N TYR A 22 -10.04 4.04 0.65
CA TYR A 22 -10.15 2.66 0.18
C TYR A 22 -8.77 2.08 -0.17
N GLY A 23 -8.11 1.43 0.80
CA GLY A 23 -6.77 0.85 0.66
C GLY A 23 -5.67 1.89 0.53
N ASP A 24 -5.65 2.88 1.45
CA ASP A 24 -4.81 4.07 1.69
C ASP A 24 -3.88 4.59 0.58
N ILE A 25 -3.16 3.70 -0.12
CA ILE A 25 -2.32 3.98 -1.27
C ILE A 25 -2.50 2.89 -2.35
N ASP A 26 -2.97 3.29 -3.53
CA ASP A 26 -2.96 2.45 -4.75
C ASP A 26 -1.51 2.20 -5.19
N LEU A 27 -1.11 0.93 -5.21
CA LEU A 27 0.20 0.53 -5.67
C LEU A 27 0.19 0.18 -7.16
N GLY A 28 -0.97 -0.04 -7.77
CA GLY A 28 -1.16 -0.53 -9.14
C GLY A 28 -1.07 -2.04 -9.25
N SER A 29 -1.57 -2.58 -10.38
CA SER A 29 -1.71 -4.03 -10.62
C SER A 29 -2.54 -4.73 -9.55
N ASP A 30 -3.67 -4.13 -9.18
CA ASP A 30 -4.64 -4.60 -8.19
C ASP A 30 -4.16 -4.63 -6.73
N PHE A 31 -2.92 -4.20 -6.46
CA PHE A 31 -2.38 -4.14 -5.11
C PHE A 31 -2.64 -2.79 -4.45
N TYR A 32 -3.07 -2.84 -3.19
CA TYR A 32 -3.27 -1.67 -2.35
C TYR A 32 -2.47 -1.81 -1.06
N TYR A 33 -1.99 -0.69 -0.54
CA TYR A 33 -1.37 -0.64 0.77
C TYR A 33 -2.31 -0.01 1.79
N MET A 34 -2.69 -0.78 2.80
CA MET A 34 -3.38 -0.27 3.98
C MET A 34 -2.31 0.14 5.02
N VAL A 35 -2.23 1.42 5.36
CA VAL A 35 -1.23 2.03 6.24
C VAL A 35 -1.69 2.12 7.71
N GLU A 36 -2.95 1.81 7.99
CA GLU A 36 -3.50 1.89 9.35
C GLU A 36 -2.72 1.05 10.37
N PRO A 37 -2.61 1.48 11.65
CA PRO A 37 -1.73 0.85 12.63
C PRO A 37 -2.11 -0.59 12.93
N ALA A 38 -3.41 -0.92 12.85
CA ALA A 38 -3.95 -2.24 13.12
C ALA A 38 -3.92 -3.18 11.89
N PHE A 39 -3.85 -2.62 10.67
CA PHE A 39 -4.07 -3.37 9.42
C PHE A 39 -3.01 -3.07 8.36
N ASN A 40 -1.78 -2.86 8.81
CA ASN A 40 -0.66 -2.48 7.99
C ASN A 40 -0.21 -3.61 7.04
N SER A 41 -0.74 -3.62 5.82
CA SER A 41 -0.65 -4.77 4.92
C SER A 41 -0.79 -4.38 3.45
N ILE A 42 -0.18 -5.19 2.57
CA ILE A 42 -0.48 -5.18 1.14
C ILE A 42 -1.63 -6.16 0.92
N VAL A 43 -2.65 -5.70 0.20
CA VAL A 43 -3.88 -6.45 -0.04
C VAL A 43 -4.30 -6.39 -1.51
N ILE A 44 -5.12 -7.35 -1.92
CA ILE A 44 -5.93 -7.27 -3.14
C ILE A 44 -7.40 -7.15 -2.71
N PRO A 45 -8.14 -6.15 -3.18
CA PRO A 45 -9.53 -6.03 -2.83
C PRO A 45 -10.42 -7.01 -3.57
N VAL A 46 -11.41 -7.57 -2.87
CA VAL A 46 -12.41 -8.44 -3.50
C VAL A 46 -13.36 -7.60 -4.38
N ASN A 47 -13.67 -6.39 -3.93
CA ASN A 47 -14.37 -5.38 -4.71
C ASN A 47 -13.47 -4.14 -4.84
N PRO A 48 -12.96 -3.83 -6.04
CA PRO A 48 -12.14 -2.63 -6.27
C PRO A 48 -12.85 -1.31 -5.93
N ASP A 49 -14.18 -1.28 -5.99
CA ASP A 49 -14.97 -0.09 -5.63
C ASP A 49 -15.10 0.07 -4.09
N GLU A 50 -14.87 -1.00 -3.33
CA GLU A 50 -15.03 -1.04 -1.87
C GLU A 50 -13.94 -1.87 -1.15
N PRO A 51 -12.63 -1.58 -1.35
CA PRO A 51 -11.51 -2.45 -0.96
C PRO A 51 -11.32 -2.68 0.56
N TYR A 52 -12.03 -1.97 1.44
CA TYR A 52 -12.01 -2.26 2.89
C TYR A 52 -13.13 -3.20 3.33
N LYS A 53 -14.23 -3.30 2.58
CA LYS A 53 -15.33 -4.19 2.98
C LYS A 53 -14.88 -5.64 2.93
N SER A 54 -14.07 -5.96 1.93
CA SER A 54 -13.47 -7.27 1.78
C SER A 54 -12.19 -7.15 0.98
N ASN A 55 -11.12 -7.70 1.53
CA ASN A 55 -9.85 -7.82 0.87
C ASN A 55 -9.17 -9.13 1.24
N ILE A 56 -8.19 -9.48 0.42
CA ILE A 56 -7.35 -10.64 0.57
C ILE A 56 -5.97 -10.13 0.92
N THR A 57 -5.45 -10.58 2.05
CA THR A 57 -4.12 -10.17 2.48
C THR A 57 -3.02 -10.90 1.70
N ILE A 58 -2.03 -10.14 1.22
CA ILE A 58 -0.87 -10.66 0.48
C ILE A 58 0.39 -10.61 1.35
N ILE A 59 0.64 -9.48 2.03
CA ILE A 59 1.79 -9.33 2.94
C ILE A 59 1.33 -8.53 4.16
N LYS A 60 1.58 -9.04 5.37
CA LYS A 60 1.28 -8.38 6.66
C LYS A 60 2.51 -7.68 7.23
N ASP A 61 2.27 -6.79 8.19
CA ASP A 61 3.28 -6.19 9.08
C ASP A 61 4.41 -5.46 8.33
N ILE A 62 4.03 -4.60 7.37
CA ILE A 62 4.94 -3.84 6.52
C ILE A 62 5.76 -2.79 7.31
N GLU A 63 7.08 -2.88 7.32
CA GLU A 63 7.93 -1.84 7.94
C GLU A 63 8.24 -0.71 6.96
N THR A 64 8.61 -1.06 5.73
CA THR A 64 8.92 -0.12 4.66
C THR A 64 8.34 -0.61 3.35
N LEU A 65 7.92 0.33 2.52
CA LEU A 65 7.34 0.06 1.21
C LEU A 65 7.78 1.13 0.22
N GLY A 66 8.00 0.72 -1.02
CA GLY A 66 8.20 1.63 -2.14
C GLY A 66 7.85 0.92 -3.44
N PHE A 67 7.42 1.68 -4.44
CA PHE A 67 6.92 1.10 -5.67
C PHE A 67 7.18 2.04 -6.87
N ASN A 68 7.21 1.43 -8.05
CA ASN A 68 7.19 2.13 -9.33
C ASN A 68 6.21 1.39 -10.28
N LYS A 69 6.22 1.72 -11.57
CA LYS A 69 5.35 1.06 -12.57
C LYS A 69 5.59 -0.45 -12.73
N ASN A 70 6.76 -0.96 -12.35
CA ASN A 70 7.20 -2.32 -12.60
C ASN A 70 7.16 -3.21 -11.35
N TYR A 71 7.47 -2.64 -10.18
CA TYR A 71 7.69 -3.40 -8.96
C TYR A 71 7.09 -2.72 -7.74
N ILE A 72 6.71 -3.54 -6.75
CA ILE A 72 6.60 -3.13 -5.34
C ILE A 72 7.72 -3.85 -4.58
N LEU A 73 8.43 -3.08 -3.77
CA LEU A 73 9.40 -3.58 -2.81
C LEU A 73 8.87 -3.27 -1.42
N ALA A 74 8.82 -4.29 -0.57
CA ALA A 74 8.40 -4.13 0.82
C ALA A 74 9.29 -4.92 1.76
N THR A 75 9.44 -4.43 2.98
CA THR A 75 9.95 -5.23 4.09
C THR A 75 8.85 -5.45 5.10
N SER A 76 8.80 -6.64 5.70
CA SER A 76 7.87 -6.91 6.80
C SER A 76 8.57 -7.56 7.98
N LYS A 77 7.86 -7.60 9.12
CA LYS A 77 8.33 -8.28 10.33
C LYS A 77 7.46 -9.51 10.60
N SER A 78 8.08 -10.69 10.72
CA SER A 78 7.40 -11.93 11.10
C SER A 78 8.23 -12.66 12.16
N ASN A 79 7.65 -12.90 13.35
CA ASN A 79 8.32 -13.58 14.47
C ASN A 79 9.73 -13.03 14.79
N ASP A 80 9.85 -11.70 14.84
CA ASP A 80 11.11 -10.96 15.01
C ASP A 80 12.13 -11.04 13.86
N GLU A 81 11.83 -11.79 12.80
CA GLU A 81 12.62 -11.81 11.58
C GLU A 81 12.14 -10.74 10.59
N LYS A 82 13.09 -10.03 9.98
CA LYS A 82 12.82 -9.11 8.89
C LYS A 82 12.80 -9.86 7.56
N LYS A 83 11.68 -9.76 6.85
CA LYS A 83 11.48 -10.33 5.52
C LYS A 83 11.55 -9.26 4.44
N TYR A 84 12.00 -9.64 3.26
CA TYR A 84 12.10 -8.76 2.09
C TYR A 84 11.27 -9.33 0.96
N TRP A 85 10.45 -8.49 0.35
CA TRP A 85 9.46 -8.90 -0.63
C TRP A 85 9.63 -8.13 -1.93
N ARG A 86 9.38 -8.84 -3.03
CA ARG A 86 9.22 -8.30 -4.36
C ARG A 86 7.87 -8.71 -4.91
N ILE A 87 7.15 -7.74 -5.45
CA ILE A 87 5.99 -7.99 -6.32
C ILE A 87 6.34 -7.51 -7.73
N ASP A 88 6.29 -8.39 -8.71
CA ASP A 88 6.47 -8.07 -10.13
C ASP A 88 5.12 -7.73 -10.78
N LYS A 89 4.95 -6.48 -11.21
CA LYS A 89 3.72 -5.99 -11.85
C LYS A 89 3.61 -6.36 -13.32
N LYS A 90 4.73 -6.78 -13.94
CA LYS A 90 4.77 -7.20 -15.35
C LYS A 90 4.40 -8.66 -15.50
N ALA A 91 4.61 -9.45 -14.45
CA ALA A 91 4.22 -10.85 -14.42
C ALA A 91 2.72 -10.98 -14.16
N GLU A 92 2.08 -11.91 -14.85
CA GLU A 92 0.70 -12.31 -14.56
C GLU A 92 0.61 -12.84 -13.13
N SER A 93 -0.39 -12.37 -12.37
CA SER A 93 -0.65 -12.83 -11.01
C SER A 93 -1.56 -14.05 -11.05
N LYS A 94 -1.07 -15.18 -10.53
CA LYS A 94 -1.84 -16.44 -10.41
C LYS A 94 -1.90 -16.84 -8.95
N GLU A 95 -3.09 -17.16 -8.48
CA GLU A 95 -3.30 -17.76 -7.16
C GLU A 95 -2.61 -19.13 -7.10
N LEU A 96 -1.70 -19.27 -6.13
CA LEU A 96 -1.00 -20.52 -5.84
C LEU A 96 -1.59 -21.25 -4.63
N GLY A 97 -2.40 -20.55 -3.82
CA GLY A 97 -3.04 -21.07 -2.62
C GLY A 97 -3.01 -20.07 -1.48
N TYR A 98 -3.06 -20.57 -0.25
CA TYR A 98 -3.04 -19.76 0.96
C TYR A 98 -2.08 -20.35 1.99
N LYS A 99 -1.31 -19.48 2.66
CA LYS A 99 -0.53 -19.83 3.85
C LYS A 99 -1.41 -19.88 5.10
N GLU A 100 -0.84 -20.42 6.17
CA GLU A 100 -1.35 -20.25 7.53
C GLU A 100 -1.63 -18.75 7.79
N ASN A 101 -2.77 -18.43 8.40
CA ASN A 101 -3.30 -17.07 8.64
C ASN A 101 -3.95 -16.36 7.43
N SER A 102 -4.45 -17.14 6.46
CA SER A 102 -5.26 -16.66 5.33
C SER A 102 -4.55 -15.64 4.44
N ILE A 103 -3.23 -15.77 4.32
CA ILE A 103 -2.42 -14.96 3.40
C ILE A 103 -2.41 -15.68 2.05
N MET A 104 -2.88 -15.02 0.99
CA MET A 104 -2.86 -15.58 -0.35
C MET A 104 -1.46 -15.59 -0.94
N GLU A 105 -1.07 -16.70 -1.55
CA GLU A 105 0.16 -16.83 -2.31
C GLU A 105 -0.10 -16.56 -3.79
N LEU A 106 0.73 -15.71 -4.38
CA LEU A 106 0.64 -15.31 -5.77
C LEU A 106 1.96 -15.56 -6.49
N SER A 107 1.89 -16.01 -7.73
CA SER A 107 3.06 -16.31 -8.56
C SER A 107 4.00 -15.13 -8.80
N ASN A 108 3.48 -13.90 -8.71
CA ASN A 108 4.26 -12.68 -8.92
C ASN A 108 4.74 -12.02 -7.61
N VAL A 109 4.51 -12.67 -6.47
CA VAL A 109 4.96 -12.23 -5.15
C VAL A 109 6.05 -13.19 -4.67
N SER A 110 7.21 -12.67 -4.30
CA SER A 110 8.35 -13.49 -3.86
C SER A 110 9.02 -12.89 -2.64
N GLU A 111 9.32 -13.73 -1.64
CA GLU A 111 10.34 -13.42 -0.63
C GLU A 111 11.72 -13.49 -1.31
N ILE A 112 12.54 -12.46 -1.12
CA ILE A 112 13.89 -12.35 -1.68
C ILE A 112 14.88 -12.06 -0.55
N ASP A 113 16.18 -12.21 -0.83
CA ASP A 113 17.19 -11.85 0.16
C ASP A 113 17.47 -10.32 0.20
N SER A 114 18.17 -9.88 1.24
CA SER A 114 18.48 -8.47 1.46
C SER A 114 19.42 -7.87 0.40
N THR A 115 20.27 -8.69 -0.22
CA THR A 115 21.21 -8.27 -1.27
C THR A 115 20.45 -8.01 -2.57
N GLU A 116 19.57 -8.92 -2.97
CA GLU A 116 18.70 -8.73 -4.13
C GLU A 116 17.79 -7.51 -3.92
N PHE A 117 17.17 -7.38 -2.73
CA PHE A 117 16.31 -6.26 -2.40
C PHE A 117 17.03 -4.91 -2.54
N THR A 118 18.24 -4.80 -2.00
CA THR A 118 19.07 -3.58 -2.07
C THR A 118 19.49 -3.26 -3.50
N ARG A 119 19.87 -4.29 -4.27
CA ARG A 119 20.20 -4.17 -5.69
C ARG A 119 19.00 -3.64 -6.48
N MET A 120 17.83 -4.25 -6.30
CA MET A 120 16.59 -3.85 -7.00
C MET A 120 16.18 -2.43 -6.65
N LYS A 121 16.20 -2.06 -5.37
CA LYS A 121 15.93 -0.68 -4.92
C LYS A 121 16.75 0.34 -5.70
N THR A 122 18.04 0.06 -5.88
CA THR A 122 18.97 0.94 -6.59
C THR A 122 18.73 0.94 -8.10
N VAL A 123 18.67 -0.24 -8.72
CA VAL A 123 18.53 -0.40 -10.18
C VAL A 123 17.19 0.14 -10.69
N GLU A 124 16.11 -0.11 -9.95
CA GLU A 124 14.75 0.31 -10.29
C GLU A 124 14.41 1.72 -9.78
N ASN A 125 15.37 2.39 -9.11
CA ASN A 125 15.22 3.72 -8.52
C ASN A 125 13.96 3.84 -7.64
N ILE A 126 13.76 2.87 -6.74
CA ILE A 126 12.58 2.82 -5.87
C ILE A 126 12.93 3.49 -4.54
N LYS A 127 12.20 4.56 -4.21
CA LYS A 127 12.29 5.22 -2.91
C LYS A 127 11.39 4.48 -1.91
N LEU A 128 11.99 3.93 -0.86
CA LEU A 128 11.27 3.33 0.26
C LEU A 128 10.84 4.42 1.24
N LYS A 129 9.65 4.26 1.81
CA LYS A 129 9.16 5.03 2.94
C LYS A 129 8.69 4.07 4.03
N THR A 130 8.80 4.53 5.27
CA THR A 130 8.25 3.86 6.45
C THR A 130 6.73 4.06 6.50
N LYS A 131 6.06 3.19 7.28
CA LYS A 131 4.63 3.36 7.62
C LYS A 131 4.33 4.78 8.12
N SER A 132 5.15 5.31 9.03
CA SER A 132 4.94 6.66 9.60
C SER A 132 5.10 7.77 8.57
N GLU A 133 6.02 7.64 7.61
CA GLU A 133 6.14 8.61 6.52
C GLU A 133 4.88 8.62 5.64
N TYR A 134 4.35 7.46 5.29
CA TYR A 134 3.09 7.38 4.53
C TYR A 134 1.89 7.92 5.31
N ARG A 135 1.81 7.67 6.62
CA ARG A 135 0.74 8.20 7.48
C ARG A 135 0.73 9.73 7.53
N LYS A 136 1.91 10.35 7.60
CA LYS A 136 2.05 11.81 7.54
C LYS A 136 1.60 12.37 6.19
N GLU A 137 1.94 11.71 5.09
CA GLU A 137 1.49 12.13 3.75
C GLU A 137 -0.03 12.07 3.57
N LEU A 138 -0.69 11.16 4.29
CA LEU A 138 -2.14 10.98 4.27
C LEU A 138 -2.88 11.77 5.38
N ASN A 139 -2.17 12.61 6.13
CA ASN A 139 -2.71 13.39 7.25
C ASN A 139 -3.35 12.55 8.37
N TYR A 140 -2.82 11.34 8.61
CA TYR A 140 -3.18 10.54 9.79
C TYR A 140 -2.37 10.89 11.05
N GLU A 141 -1.25 11.60 10.87
CA GLU A 141 -0.30 12.08 11.90
C GLU A 141 0.26 13.44 11.49
#